data_AF-A0A917JA62-F1
#
_entry.id   AF-A0A917JA62-F1
#
_cell.length_a   1.000
_cell.length_b   1.000
_cell.length_c   1.000
_cell.angle_alpha   90.00
_cell.angle_beta   90.00
_cell.angle_gamma   90.00
#
_symmetry.space_group_name_H-M   'P 1'
#
loop_
_entity.id
_entity.type
_entity.pdbx_description
1 polymer ?
#
loop_
_entity_poly.entity_id
_entity_poly.type
_entity_poly.pdbx_seq_one_letter_code
_entity_poly.pdbx_strand_id
1 'polypeptide(L)' 'MKKLIIICSMAVFASCGQSSTKQNPASKPTGKTTYTCTMHPEVKSEKPGVCPKCGMDLVEVER' A
#
# COMPACT_ATOMS: atom_id res chain seq x y z
N MET A 1 -31.57 13.35 34.08
CA MET A 1 -32.66 13.64 33.12
C MET A 1 -32.85 15.15 33.04
N LYS A 2 -32.88 15.73 31.83
CA LYS A 2 -33.10 17.16 31.49
C LYS A 2 -31.91 18.14 31.51
N LYS A 3 -30.71 17.72 31.11
CA LYS A 3 -29.72 18.66 30.54
C LYS A 3 -29.02 18.07 29.31
N LEU A 4 -29.83 17.39 28.48
CA LEU A 4 -29.57 17.31 27.05
C LEU A 4 -30.11 18.60 26.44
N ILE A 5 -29.51 19.05 25.34
CA ILE A 5 -29.80 20.25 24.53
C ILE A 5 -28.80 21.37 24.83
N ILE A 6 -28.20 21.91 23.75
CA ILE A 6 -27.24 23.02 23.65
C ILE A 6 -25.74 22.68 23.82
N ILE A 7 -25.24 21.73 23.03
CA ILE A 7 -23.96 21.92 22.32
C ILE A 7 -23.97 21.06 21.04
N CYS A 8 -24.83 21.46 20.10
CA CYS A 8 -24.65 21.15 18.69
C CYS A 8 -23.43 21.93 18.17
N SER A 9 -22.25 21.49 18.56
CA SER A 9 -20.98 21.89 17.95
C SER A 9 -20.84 21.19 16.59
N MET A 10 -21.82 21.44 15.72
CA MET A 10 -21.68 21.29 14.27
C MET A 10 -20.83 22.47 13.79
N ALA A 11 -19.54 22.45 14.12
CA ALA A 11 -18.54 23.19 13.37
C ALA A 11 -18.00 22.24 12.31
N VAL A 12 -18.64 22.37 11.15
CA VAL A 12 -18.21 21.97 9.82
C VAL A 12 -16.67 21.97 9.67
N PHE A 13 -16.05 20.79 9.71
CA PHE A 13 -14.78 20.55 9.02
C PHE A 13 -15.08 19.82 7.70
N ALA A 14 -15.62 20.58 6.75
CA ALA A 14 -15.58 20.21 5.34
C ALA A 14 -14.12 20.37 4.86
N SER A 15 -13.36 19.29 4.89
CA SER A 15 -12.10 19.19 4.15
C SER A 15 -12.06 17.85 3.42
N CYS A 16 -12.65 17.83 2.22
CA CYS A 16 -12.19 16.93 1.18
C CYS A 16 -10.76 17.34 0.82
N GLY A 17 -9.81 16.52 1.25
CA GLY A 17 -8.37 16.66 0.98
C GLY A 17 -7.69 15.31 1.19
N GLN A 18 -8.09 14.33 0.39
CA GLN A 18 -7.60 12.96 0.43
C GLN A 18 -6.24 12.87 -0.28
N SER A 19 -5.20 13.34 0.38
CA SER A 19 -3.81 13.10 -0.05
C SER A 19 -3.37 11.74 0.45
N SER A 20 -3.81 10.73 -0.28
CA SER A 20 -3.26 9.37 -0.24
C SER A 20 -1.77 9.41 -0.61
N THR A 21 -0.90 9.09 0.35
CA THR A 21 0.38 8.39 0.12
C THR A 21 0.53 7.45 1.32
N LYS A 22 -0.23 6.36 1.34
CA LYS A 22 0.08 5.07 0.71
C LYS A 22 1.37 4.46 1.29
N GLN A 23 1.14 3.63 2.30
CA GLN A 23 1.84 2.38 2.59
C GLN A 23 3.36 2.45 2.82
N ASN A 24 3.69 2.50 4.11
CA ASN A 24 4.92 1.97 4.69
C ASN A 24 5.08 0.49 4.28
N PRO A 25 6.12 0.08 3.53
CA PRO A 25 6.40 -1.33 3.35
C PRO A 25 7.27 -1.78 4.53
N ALA A 26 6.60 -2.14 5.62
CA ALA A 26 7.17 -3.05 6.61
C ALA A 26 7.34 -4.43 5.97
N SER A 27 8.35 -4.58 5.11
CA SER A 27 8.74 -5.87 4.54
C SER A 27 9.61 -6.61 5.55
N LYS A 28 8.98 -7.43 6.40
CA LYS A 28 9.65 -8.61 6.96
C LYS A 28 9.18 -9.84 6.18
N PRO A 29 9.91 -10.29 5.15
CA PRO A 29 9.73 -11.64 4.64
C PRO A 29 10.57 -12.59 5.49
N THR A 30 9.91 -13.30 6.39
CA THR A 30 10.49 -14.46 7.09
C THR A 30 10.40 -15.66 6.15
N GLY A 31 11.14 -15.61 5.04
CA GLY A 31 11.07 -16.58 3.96
C GLY A 31 11.84 -16.05 2.74
N LYS A 32 12.62 -16.90 2.08
CA LYS A 32 13.44 -16.52 0.91
C LYS A 32 12.59 -16.45 -0.35
N THR A 33 11.53 -15.64 -0.32
CA THR A 33 10.67 -15.43 -1.47
C THR A 33 11.40 -14.61 -2.52
N THR A 34 11.52 -15.16 -3.73
CA THR A 34 12.10 -14.44 -4.87
C THR A 34 10.97 -14.09 -5.82
N TYR A 35 10.97 -12.89 -6.37
CA TYR A 35 10.02 -12.42 -7.38
C TYR A 35 10.76 -12.21 -8.69
N THR A 36 10.16 -12.62 -9.82
CA THR A 36 10.76 -12.52 -11.15
C THR A 36 9.75 -11.99 -12.17
N CYS A 37 10.22 -11.24 -13.17
CA CYS A 37 9.38 -10.80 -14.28
C CYS A 37 9.28 -11.89 -15.35
N THR A 38 8.07 -12.24 -15.77
CA THR A 38 7.80 -13.25 -16.82
C THR A 38 8.38 -12.87 -18.18
N MET A 39 8.52 -11.57 -18.46
CA MET A 39 9.08 -11.07 -19.72
C MET A 39 10.57 -10.76 -19.64
N HIS A 40 11.09 -10.55 -18.43
CA HIS A 40 12.48 -10.19 -18.18
C HIS A 40 13.04 -11.05 -17.05
N PRO A 41 13.45 -12.30 -17.32
CA PRO A 41 13.90 -13.25 -16.28
C PRO A 41 15.17 -12.82 -15.54
N GLU A 42 15.88 -11.82 -16.08
CA GLU A 42 17.01 -11.15 -15.41
C GLU A 42 16.58 -10.27 -14.23
N VAL A 43 15.32 -9.82 -14.21
CA VAL A 43 14.78 -8.96 -13.15
C VAL A 43 14.30 -9.85 -12.01
N LYS A 44 15.07 -9.86 -10.91
CA LYS A 44 14.76 -10.56 -9.67
C LYS A 44 14.65 -9.57 -8.52
N SER A 45 13.71 -9.78 -7.61
CA SER A 45 13.49 -8.96 -6.41
C SER A 45 13.20 -9.86 -5.22
N GLU A 46 13.63 -9.47 -4.03
CA GLU A 46 13.27 -10.15 -2.77
C GLU A 46 11.94 -9.63 -2.19
N LYS A 47 11.31 -8.68 -2.90
CA LYS A 47 10.08 -8.01 -2.49
C LYS A 47 9.08 -7.98 -3.64
N PRO A 48 7.77 -8.02 -3.33
CA PRO A 48 6.73 -7.78 -4.33
C PRO A 48 6.87 -6.35 -4.89
N GLY A 49 6.54 -6.17 -6.16
CA GLY A 49 6.67 -4.89 -6.84
C GLY A 49 6.47 -5.00 -8.35
N VAL A 50 6.88 -3.96 -9.07
CA VAL A 50 6.71 -3.83 -10.52
C VAL A 50 8.06 -3.93 -11.21
N CYS A 51 8.10 -4.58 -12.38
CA CYS A 51 9.27 -4.68 -13.22
C CYS A 51 9.67 -3.31 -13.78
N PRO A 52 10.91 -2.82 -13.56
CA PRO A 52 11.35 -1.52 -14.05
C PRO A 52 11.58 -1.50 -15.57
N LYS A 53 11.64 -2.65 -16.24
CA LYS A 53 11.83 -2.73 -17.70
C LYS A 53 10.51 -2.60 -18.48
N CYS A 54 9.41 -3.19 -17.99
CA CYS A 54 8.13 -3.21 -18.71
C CYS A 54 6.93 -2.68 -17.92
N GLY A 55 7.08 -2.36 -16.63
CA GLY A 55 5.98 -1.85 -15.81
C GLY A 55 4.93 -2.90 -15.41
N MET A 56 5.18 -4.19 -15.66
CA MET A 56 4.29 -5.28 -15.21
C MET A 56 4.66 -5.78 -13.81
N ASP A 57 3.70 -6.32 -13.08
CA ASP A 57 3.94 -6.87 -11.74
C ASP A 57 4.95 -8.04 -11.76
N LEU A 58 5.80 -8.08 -10.73
CA LEU A 58 6.71 -9.19 -10.50
C LEU A 58 5.95 -10.36 -9.90
N VAL A 59 6.20 -11.57 -10.41
CA VAL A 59 5.53 -12.80 -9.98
C VAL A 59 6.42 -13.52 -8.97
N GLU A 60 5.82 -14.02 -7.90
CA GLU A 60 6.50 -14.84 -6.91
C GLU A 60 6.96 -16.15 -7.53
N VAL A 61 8.27 -16.41 -7.42
CA VAL A 61 8.89 -17.67 -7.78
C VAL A 61 9.39 -18.32 -6.48
N GLU A 62 8.63 -19.33 -6.05
CA GLU A 62 9.11 -20.26 -5.03
C GLU A 62 10.28 -21.04 -5.64
N ARG A 63 11.40 -21.08 -4.90
CA ARG A 63 12.67 -21.62 -5.40
C ARG A 63 12.66 -23.13 -5.42
#